data_AF-A0A1V6SPD5-F1
#
_entry.id   AF-A0A1V6SPD5-F1
#
_cell.length_a   1.000
_cell.length_b   1.000
_cell.length_c   1.000
_cell.angle_alpha   90.00
_cell.angle_beta   90.00
_cell.angle_gamma   90.00
#
_symmetry.space_group_name_H-M   'P 1'
#
loop_
_entity.id
_entity.type
_entity.pdbx_description
1 polymer ?
#
loop_
_entity_poly.entity_id
_entity_poly.type
_entity_poly.pdbx_seq_one_letter_code
_entity_poly.pdbx_strand_id
1 'polypeptide(L)'
;MVKETTNDLAKEHFSSIHGIKHVLTLDGNELPDKNKGHEHFGFLDAISQPRLAGFDTQCKKGDGNYQHMCRPGRIIIGHDGEMNNEPKSQHPPWAKDGSYLVVRKLKQYVPEFNKYLEEEAPKLSFNADQLGARLVGRWKSGAPVEKHHWKDFPADGKLNEFNYDVNDHKNCPFASHMRKTKPRSIVSDRDMNDIMRRGIPYGPEVGPDETTTQKDRGLMFLCYQSSIGNGFQFLKRSWVNLDTFPADKTEYTGGYNPGQDAIIGQLVSKPQKPSQKVLTTALVDGKNKHTTTSFLPFIQSNGDDYFFSPSLKLLAELDGKGITGKRKRTEDPSTDLAVIYSGVYDNCVYGQNEIIWASFPQGRKEGAPLHVLTTSSEGNAEKSKVPLSFLYDAINSDGRSFVTQGAEGNGKHEYWFSGTTRENGAKLGLVMTDKDGRSLAQYELIQVTKDTKVNFKN
;
A
#
# COMPACT_ATOMS: atom_id res chain seq x y z
N MET A 1 -17.79 -2.51 -29.49
CA MET A 1 -16.66 -1.56 -29.45
C MET A 1 -15.61 -2.14 -28.52
N VAL A 2 -14.48 -2.61 -29.05
CA VAL A 2 -13.34 -2.95 -28.20
C VAL A 2 -12.83 -1.61 -27.67
N LYS A 3 -13.00 -1.34 -26.38
CA LYS A 3 -12.27 -0.23 -25.74
C LYS A 3 -10.79 -0.51 -25.97
N GLU A 4 -10.04 0.47 -26.48
CA GLU A 4 -8.59 0.37 -26.59
C GLU A 4 -8.01 -0.18 -25.29
N THR A 5 -7.10 -1.14 -25.39
CA THR A 5 -6.49 -1.69 -24.17
C THR A 5 -5.59 -0.63 -23.55
N THR A 6 -5.36 -0.68 -22.23
CA THR A 6 -4.43 0.27 -21.58
C THR A 6 -3.05 0.22 -22.22
N ASN A 7 -2.69 -0.93 -22.79
CA ASN A 7 -1.43 -1.14 -23.49
C ASN A 7 -1.38 -0.39 -24.82
N ASP A 8 -2.50 -0.31 -25.54
CA ASP A 8 -2.59 0.43 -26.80
C ASP A 8 -2.48 1.93 -26.53
N LEU A 9 -3.20 2.44 -25.53
CA LEU A 9 -3.09 3.83 -25.07
C LEU A 9 -1.68 4.16 -24.60
N ALA A 10 -1.04 3.25 -23.85
CA ALA A 10 0.32 3.46 -23.37
C ALA A 10 1.32 3.56 -24.53
N LYS A 11 1.18 2.71 -25.55
CA LYS A 11 1.98 2.80 -26.77
C LYS A 11 1.69 4.09 -27.52
N GLU A 12 0.43 4.44 -27.74
CA GLU A 12 0.05 5.63 -28.49
C GLU A 12 0.64 6.90 -27.85
N HIS A 13 0.48 7.07 -26.55
CA HIS A 13 0.85 8.31 -25.87
C HIS A 13 2.30 8.37 -25.38
N PHE A 14 2.93 7.23 -25.05
CA PHE A 14 4.27 7.25 -24.44
C PHE A 14 5.38 6.69 -25.34
N SER A 15 5.09 6.01 -26.44
CA SER A 15 6.15 5.39 -27.27
C SER A 15 7.08 6.40 -27.94
N SER A 16 6.60 7.62 -28.21
CA SER A 16 7.38 8.68 -28.86
C SER A 16 7.99 9.67 -27.87
N ILE A 17 7.71 9.54 -26.57
CA ILE A 17 8.21 10.47 -25.54
C ILE A 17 9.63 10.08 -25.15
N HIS A 18 10.57 11.01 -25.33
CA HIS A 18 11.94 10.84 -24.91
C HIS A 18 12.04 10.95 -23.38
N GLY A 19 12.82 10.08 -22.75
CA GLY A 19 12.99 10.05 -21.29
C GLY A 19 12.00 9.16 -20.53
N ILE A 20 11.08 8.49 -21.22
CA ILE A 20 10.17 7.49 -20.63
C ILE A 20 10.46 6.13 -21.27
N LYS A 21 10.59 5.10 -20.43
CA LYS A 21 10.65 3.69 -20.86
C LYS A 21 9.46 2.95 -20.27
N HIS A 22 8.65 2.34 -21.14
CA HIS A 22 7.56 1.48 -20.70
C HIS A 22 8.12 0.22 -20.00
N VAL A 23 7.66 -0.03 -18.77
CA VAL A 23 8.07 -1.19 -17.96
C VAL A 23 6.97 -2.26 -17.94
N LEU A 24 5.74 -1.87 -17.63
CA LEU A 24 4.63 -2.77 -17.45
C LEU A 24 3.30 -2.04 -17.68
N THR A 25 2.32 -2.76 -18.24
CA THR A 25 0.91 -2.37 -18.24
C THR A 25 0.12 -3.42 -17.47
N LEU A 26 -0.80 -2.96 -16.61
CA LEU A 26 -1.72 -3.81 -15.87
C LEU A 26 -3.15 -3.41 -16.22
N ASP A 27 -3.86 -4.31 -16.91
CA ASP A 27 -5.24 -4.07 -17.32
C ASP A 27 -6.22 -4.52 -16.23
N GLY A 28 -7.03 -3.58 -15.76
CA GLY A 28 -8.17 -3.83 -14.88
C GLY A 28 -9.48 -3.63 -15.63
N ASN A 29 -10.49 -4.43 -15.31
CA ASN A 29 -11.84 -4.31 -15.86
C ASN A 29 -12.87 -4.60 -14.77
N GLU A 30 -13.99 -3.88 -14.81
CA GLU A 30 -15.17 -4.30 -14.05
C GLU A 30 -15.62 -5.68 -14.53
N LEU A 31 -16.13 -6.50 -13.61
CA LEU A 31 -16.76 -7.77 -13.97
C LEU A 31 -18.05 -7.52 -14.77
N PRO A 32 -18.42 -8.44 -15.68
CA PRO A 32 -19.57 -8.24 -16.56
C PRO A 32 -20.92 -8.39 -15.84
N ASP A 33 -21.97 -7.92 -16.51
CA ASP A 33 -23.38 -8.17 -16.20
C ASP A 33 -23.75 -8.00 -14.71
N LYS A 34 -24.30 -9.04 -14.09
CA LYS A 34 -24.76 -9.05 -12.70
C LYS A 34 -23.63 -8.89 -11.67
N ASN A 35 -22.39 -9.14 -12.07
CA ASN A 35 -21.21 -9.02 -11.20
C ASN A 35 -20.57 -7.63 -11.29
N LYS A 36 -21.12 -6.70 -12.08
CA LYS A 36 -20.64 -5.32 -12.13
C LYS A 36 -20.56 -4.70 -10.73
N GLY A 37 -19.42 -4.08 -10.42
CA GLY A 37 -19.12 -3.49 -9.11
C GLY A 37 -18.73 -4.50 -8.01
N HIS A 38 -18.75 -5.81 -8.30
CA HIS A 38 -18.28 -6.84 -7.39
C HIS A 38 -16.81 -7.17 -7.67
N GLU A 39 -16.11 -7.65 -6.64
CA GLU A 39 -14.80 -8.29 -6.79
C GLU A 39 -14.94 -9.80 -7.07
N HIS A 40 -13.84 -10.51 -7.31
CA HIS A 40 -13.89 -11.88 -7.83
C HIS A 40 -14.41 -12.95 -6.84
N PHE A 41 -14.41 -12.71 -5.53
CA PHE A 41 -15.13 -13.57 -4.57
C PHE A 41 -16.65 -13.34 -4.60
N GLY A 42 -17.12 -12.34 -5.34
CA GLY A 42 -18.53 -12.04 -5.61
C GLY A 42 -19.15 -11.06 -4.63
N PHE A 43 -18.38 -10.26 -3.90
CA PHE A 43 -18.88 -9.24 -2.98
C PHE A 43 -18.89 -7.85 -3.62
N LEU A 44 -19.98 -7.11 -3.46
CA LEU A 44 -20.07 -5.72 -3.89
C LEU A 44 -19.02 -4.87 -3.18
N ASP A 45 -18.13 -4.25 -3.93
CA ASP A 45 -16.99 -3.48 -3.38
C ASP A 45 -17.23 -1.96 -3.43
N ALA A 46 -16.30 -1.20 -2.85
CA ALA A 46 -16.22 0.25 -2.84
C ALA A 46 -17.42 1.00 -2.22
N ILE A 47 -18.28 0.32 -1.46
CA ILE A 47 -19.43 0.93 -0.75
C ILE A 47 -18.98 1.95 0.30
N SER A 48 -18.04 1.54 1.18
CA SER A 48 -17.57 2.38 2.29
C SER A 48 -16.27 3.08 1.92
N GLN A 49 -16.35 4.41 1.79
CA GLN A 49 -15.22 5.31 1.57
C GLN A 49 -15.25 6.42 2.65
N PRO A 50 -14.09 6.97 3.05
CA PRO A 50 -14.08 8.15 3.89
C PRO A 50 -14.74 9.33 3.14
N ARG A 51 -15.68 10.00 3.80
CA ARG A 51 -16.28 11.25 3.30
C ARG A 51 -15.55 12.42 3.93
N LEU A 52 -14.93 13.25 3.12
CA LEU A 52 -14.02 14.31 3.54
C LEU A 52 -14.80 15.54 4.01
N ALA A 53 -14.52 16.00 5.23
CA ALA A 53 -15.07 17.23 5.78
C ALA A 53 -14.68 18.43 4.90
N GLY A 54 -15.67 19.26 4.55
CA GLY A 54 -15.47 20.45 3.70
C GLY A 54 -15.39 20.18 2.19
N PHE A 55 -15.39 18.91 1.76
CA PHE A 55 -15.44 18.53 0.34
C PHE A 55 -16.71 17.74 0.01
N ASP A 56 -16.94 16.64 0.72
CA ASP A 56 -18.15 15.84 0.52
C ASP A 56 -19.36 16.50 1.18
N THR A 57 -20.55 16.25 0.65
CA THR A 57 -21.79 16.70 1.30
C THR A 57 -21.85 16.16 2.72
N GLN A 58 -22.22 17.01 3.68
CA GLN A 58 -22.36 16.62 5.08
C GLN A 58 -23.37 15.46 5.22
N CYS A 59 -22.98 14.42 5.96
CA CYS A 59 -23.88 13.31 6.28
C CYS A 59 -25.10 13.79 7.08
N LYS A 60 -26.27 13.27 6.75
CA LYS A 60 -27.52 13.46 7.50
C LYS A 60 -27.98 12.12 8.06
N LYS A 61 -28.58 12.13 9.25
CA LYS A 61 -29.21 10.93 9.80
C LYS A 61 -30.26 10.40 8.82
N GLY A 62 -30.22 9.10 8.53
CA GLY A 62 -31.12 8.43 7.59
C GLY A 62 -30.71 8.51 6.12
N ASP A 63 -29.56 9.12 5.79
CA ASP A 63 -29.05 9.17 4.41
C ASP A 63 -28.28 7.90 4.00
N GLY A 64 -28.18 6.92 4.91
CA GLY A 64 -27.52 5.65 4.67
C GLY A 64 -25.99 5.72 4.71
N ASN A 65 -25.38 6.88 4.97
CA ASN A 65 -23.93 7.04 5.03
C ASN A 65 -23.37 6.80 6.44
N TYR A 66 -22.09 6.46 6.51
CA TYR A 66 -21.38 6.49 7.79
C TYR A 66 -21.27 7.93 8.29
N GLN A 67 -21.72 8.18 9.51
CA GLN A 67 -21.97 9.54 10.01
C GLN A 67 -20.72 10.28 10.49
N HIS A 68 -19.54 9.63 10.50
CA HIS A 68 -18.28 10.29 10.84
C HIS A 68 -17.59 10.78 9.57
N MET A 69 -17.47 12.09 9.43
CA MET A 69 -16.70 12.74 8.37
C MET A 69 -15.21 12.64 8.69
N CYS A 70 -14.42 12.29 7.68
CA CYS A 70 -12.97 12.19 7.74
C CYS A 70 -12.34 13.57 7.55
N ARG A 71 -11.35 13.90 8.38
CA ARG A 71 -10.52 15.09 8.17
C ARG A 71 -9.74 14.97 6.85
N PRO A 72 -9.77 15.99 5.97
CA PRO A 72 -9.20 15.90 4.62
C PRO A 72 -7.70 15.56 4.61
N GLY A 73 -6.96 16.03 5.62
CA GLY A 73 -5.55 15.77 5.86
C GLY A 73 -5.18 14.32 6.12
N ARG A 74 -6.16 13.42 6.32
CA ARG A 74 -5.93 11.96 6.35
C ARG A 74 -5.69 11.39 4.95
N ILE A 75 -6.24 12.04 3.92
CA ILE A 75 -6.14 11.60 2.52
C ILE A 75 -5.26 12.53 1.68
N ILE A 76 -5.35 13.84 1.89
CA ILE A 76 -4.73 14.89 1.07
C ILE A 76 -3.74 15.69 1.92
N ILE A 77 -2.48 15.75 1.50
CA ILE A 77 -1.41 16.47 2.22
C ILE A 77 -1.67 17.98 2.24
N GLY A 78 -1.37 18.63 3.36
CA GLY A 78 -1.48 20.08 3.56
C GLY A 78 -2.84 20.55 4.07
N HIS A 79 -3.66 19.65 4.62
CA HIS A 79 -5.01 19.90 5.13
C HIS A 79 -5.20 19.42 6.57
N ASP A 80 -6.30 19.84 7.22
CA ASP A 80 -6.61 19.46 8.60
C ASP A 80 -6.56 17.94 8.81
N GLY A 81 -5.86 17.49 9.84
CA GLY A 81 -5.67 16.10 10.20
C GLY A 81 -4.38 15.48 9.63
N GLU A 82 -3.63 16.18 8.79
CA GLU A 82 -2.33 15.69 8.30
C GLU A 82 -1.37 15.48 9.48
N MET A 83 -0.86 14.27 9.66
CA MET A 83 0.10 13.95 10.73
C MET A 83 -0.34 14.45 12.11
N ASN A 84 -1.65 14.36 12.41
CA ASN A 84 -2.28 14.88 13.62
C ASN A 84 -2.10 16.39 13.84
N ASN A 85 -1.87 17.14 12.77
CA ASN A 85 -1.53 18.56 12.75
C ASN A 85 -0.22 18.88 13.50
N GLU A 86 0.68 17.91 13.67
CA GLU A 86 1.98 18.10 14.32
C GLU A 86 2.93 18.91 13.42
N PRO A 87 3.28 20.16 13.78
CA PRO A 87 4.00 21.07 12.88
C PRO A 87 5.36 20.55 12.42
N LYS A 88 6.04 19.74 13.24
CA LYS A 88 7.36 19.17 12.93
C LYS A 88 7.31 17.94 12.02
N SER A 89 6.12 17.39 11.79
CA SER A 89 5.90 16.17 11.00
C SER A 89 5.17 16.46 9.69
N GLN A 90 4.90 17.73 9.38
CA GLN A 90 4.25 18.12 8.14
C GLN A 90 5.15 17.87 6.94
N HIS A 91 4.54 17.50 5.82
CA HIS A 91 5.24 17.34 4.56
C HIS A 91 5.77 18.67 4.02
N PRO A 92 6.79 18.65 3.14
CA PRO A 92 7.30 19.86 2.53
C PRO A 92 6.22 20.59 1.69
N PRO A 93 6.29 21.93 1.55
CA PRO A 93 5.24 22.71 0.90
C PRO A 93 4.88 22.29 -0.53
N TRP A 94 5.84 21.72 -1.29
CA TRP A 94 5.58 21.24 -2.65
C TRP A 94 4.63 20.03 -2.70
N ALA A 95 4.51 19.27 -1.60
CA ALA A 95 3.67 18.08 -1.53
C ALA A 95 2.19 18.40 -1.26
N LYS A 96 1.87 19.67 -0.94
CA LYS A 96 0.51 20.13 -0.68
C LYS A 96 -0.43 19.76 -1.85
N ASP A 97 -1.63 19.33 -1.49
CA ASP A 97 -2.69 18.83 -2.39
C ASP A 97 -2.32 17.53 -3.12
N GLY A 98 -1.25 16.86 -2.70
CA GLY A 98 -0.89 15.52 -3.15
C GLY A 98 -1.36 14.43 -2.19
N SER A 99 -1.16 13.17 -2.59
CA SER A 99 -1.49 11.99 -1.79
C SER A 99 -0.58 10.81 -2.16
N TYR A 100 -0.25 9.96 -1.19
CA TYR A 100 0.44 8.71 -1.49
C TYR A 100 -0.55 7.70 -2.06
N LEU A 101 -0.17 7.05 -3.15
CA LEU A 101 -0.90 5.98 -3.80
C LEU A 101 -0.19 4.65 -3.55
N VAL A 102 -0.87 3.72 -2.90
CA VAL A 102 -0.41 2.33 -2.79
C VAL A 102 -1.04 1.52 -3.91
N VAL A 103 -0.23 0.76 -4.64
CA VAL A 103 -0.69 -0.18 -5.67
C VAL A 103 -0.30 -1.60 -5.27
N ARG A 104 -1.24 -2.53 -5.32
CA ARG A 104 -1.01 -3.95 -5.06
C ARG A 104 -1.73 -4.78 -6.11
N LYS A 105 -1.00 -5.70 -6.78
CA LYS A 105 -1.62 -6.73 -7.60
C LYS A 105 -1.94 -7.94 -6.73
N LEU A 106 -3.19 -8.09 -6.34
CA LEU A 106 -3.66 -9.13 -5.42
C LEU A 106 -4.36 -10.24 -6.22
N LYS A 107 -3.69 -11.39 -6.40
CA LYS A 107 -4.29 -12.58 -7.01
C LYS A 107 -5.29 -13.21 -6.04
N GLN A 108 -6.45 -13.60 -6.55
CA GLN A 108 -7.54 -14.20 -5.77
C GLN A 108 -7.76 -15.66 -6.18
N TYR A 109 -7.76 -16.55 -5.18
CA TYR A 109 -8.00 -17.98 -5.32
C TYR A 109 -9.50 -18.28 -5.16
N VAL A 110 -10.29 -17.93 -6.17
CA VAL A 110 -11.77 -17.92 -6.10
C VAL A 110 -12.37 -19.32 -5.91
N PRO A 111 -12.02 -20.34 -6.72
CA PRO A 111 -12.52 -21.69 -6.51
C PRO A 111 -12.16 -22.23 -5.12
N GLU A 112 -10.95 -21.94 -4.63
CA GLU A 112 -10.47 -22.37 -3.32
C GLU A 112 -11.24 -21.69 -2.18
N PHE A 113 -11.53 -20.40 -2.29
CA PHE A 113 -12.37 -19.69 -1.32
C PHE A 113 -13.79 -20.25 -1.28
N ASN A 114 -14.41 -20.46 -2.44
CA ASN A 114 -15.76 -21.02 -2.52
C ASN A 114 -15.82 -22.44 -1.93
N LYS A 115 -14.85 -23.30 -2.28
CA LYS A 115 -14.72 -24.65 -1.73
C LYS A 115 -14.56 -24.63 -0.21
N TYR A 116 -13.73 -23.72 0.32
CA TYR A 116 -13.59 -23.55 1.77
C TYR A 116 -14.94 -23.18 2.42
N LEU A 117 -15.70 -22.24 1.86
CA LEU A 117 -17.00 -21.87 2.40
C LEU A 117 -18.00 -23.04 2.37
N GLU A 118 -18.03 -23.81 1.29
CA GLU A 118 -18.90 -24.98 1.13
C GLU A 118 -18.59 -26.08 2.15
N GLU A 119 -17.30 -26.34 2.42
CA GLU A 119 -16.86 -27.38 3.35
C GLU A 119 -16.95 -26.95 4.82
N GLU A 120 -16.67 -25.69 5.12
CA GLU A 120 -16.54 -25.21 6.49
C GLU A 120 -17.86 -24.71 7.07
N ALA A 121 -18.72 -24.07 6.27
CA ALA A 121 -19.97 -23.50 6.77
C ALA A 121 -20.89 -24.53 7.47
N PRO A 122 -21.10 -25.76 6.95
CA PRO A 122 -21.95 -26.74 7.63
C PRO A 122 -21.42 -27.15 9.01
N LYS A 123 -20.09 -27.17 9.21
CA LYS A 123 -19.46 -27.48 10.51
C LYS A 123 -19.79 -26.41 11.55
N LEU A 124 -20.02 -25.18 11.10
CA LEU A 124 -20.40 -24.01 11.89
C LEU A 124 -21.92 -23.77 11.89
N SER A 125 -22.72 -24.72 11.42
CA SER A 125 -24.19 -24.59 11.29
C SER A 125 -24.62 -23.39 10.44
N PHE A 126 -23.87 -23.09 9.38
CA PHE A 126 -24.16 -22.08 8.37
C PHE A 126 -24.28 -22.69 6.98
N ASN A 127 -24.82 -21.91 6.05
CA ASN A 127 -24.55 -22.09 4.62
C ASN A 127 -23.33 -21.25 4.17
N ALA A 128 -22.83 -21.50 2.96
CA ALA A 128 -21.64 -20.84 2.42
C ALA A 128 -21.77 -19.30 2.41
N ASP A 129 -22.94 -18.76 2.04
CA ASP A 129 -23.18 -17.31 2.01
C ASP A 129 -23.16 -16.69 3.41
N GLN A 130 -23.73 -17.36 4.41
CA GLN A 130 -23.72 -16.92 5.80
C GLN A 130 -22.31 -16.86 6.39
N LEU A 131 -21.46 -17.83 6.07
CA LEU A 131 -20.06 -17.82 6.50
C LEU A 131 -19.27 -16.75 5.74
N GLY A 132 -19.37 -16.70 4.41
CA GLY A 132 -18.68 -15.70 3.60
C GLY A 132 -19.04 -14.28 4.01
N ALA A 133 -20.32 -14.01 4.27
CA ALA A 133 -20.79 -12.72 4.73
C ALA A 133 -20.19 -12.32 6.09
N ARG A 134 -20.03 -13.28 7.02
CA ARG A 134 -19.37 -13.06 8.32
C ARG A 134 -17.87 -12.84 8.18
N LEU A 135 -17.19 -13.51 7.26
CA LEU A 135 -15.76 -13.29 7.02
C LEU A 135 -15.49 -11.92 6.40
N VAL A 136 -16.39 -11.43 5.54
CA VAL A 136 -16.25 -10.10 4.91
C VAL A 136 -16.80 -8.97 5.78
N GLY A 137 -17.92 -9.20 6.48
CA GLY A 137 -18.70 -8.19 7.20
C GLY A 137 -19.90 -7.64 6.39
N ARG A 138 -20.08 -8.10 5.15
CA ARG A 138 -21.21 -7.81 4.25
C ARG A 138 -21.59 -9.05 3.48
N TRP A 139 -22.87 -9.19 3.14
CA TRP A 139 -23.33 -10.14 2.15
C TRP A 139 -22.79 -9.78 0.76
N LYS A 140 -22.85 -10.74 -0.18
CA LYS A 140 -22.43 -10.52 -1.56
C LYS A 140 -23.15 -9.33 -2.23
N SER A 141 -24.42 -9.13 -1.90
CA SER A 141 -25.22 -7.96 -2.32
C SER A 141 -24.70 -6.60 -1.83
N GLY A 142 -23.81 -6.61 -0.82
CA GLY A 142 -23.36 -5.45 -0.09
C GLY A 142 -24.12 -5.18 1.20
N ALA A 143 -25.20 -5.89 1.54
CA ALA A 143 -25.93 -5.64 2.78
C ALA A 143 -25.04 -5.89 4.03
N PRO A 144 -24.98 -4.98 5.01
CA PRO A 144 -24.09 -5.16 6.17
C PRO A 144 -24.62 -6.23 7.12
N VAL A 145 -23.77 -7.21 7.47
CA VAL A 145 -24.16 -8.31 8.38
C VAL A 145 -24.50 -7.80 9.78
N GLU A 146 -23.90 -6.68 10.19
CA GLU A 146 -24.25 -6.01 11.44
C GLU A 146 -25.75 -5.64 11.54
N LYS A 147 -26.41 -5.37 10.40
CA LYS A 147 -27.84 -5.07 10.32
C LYS A 147 -28.69 -6.27 9.90
N HIS A 148 -28.11 -7.15 9.09
CA HIS A 148 -28.80 -8.29 8.47
C HIS A 148 -28.06 -9.58 8.80
N HIS A 149 -27.99 -9.94 10.07
CA HIS A 149 -27.06 -10.99 10.55
C HIS A 149 -27.35 -12.42 10.07
N TRP A 150 -28.57 -12.69 9.58
CA TRP A 150 -29.04 -14.06 9.32
C TRP A 150 -29.41 -14.33 7.88
N LYS A 151 -29.88 -13.29 7.17
CA LYS A 151 -30.33 -13.38 5.79
C LYS A 151 -29.91 -12.13 5.04
N ASP A 152 -29.50 -12.29 3.79
CA ASP A 152 -29.21 -11.18 2.90
C ASP A 152 -30.43 -10.27 2.70
N PHE A 153 -30.16 -8.97 2.52
CA PHE A 153 -31.16 -7.96 2.24
C PHE A 153 -30.65 -6.97 1.18
N PRO A 154 -30.69 -7.34 -0.12
CA PRO A 154 -30.07 -6.56 -1.20
C PRO A 154 -30.53 -5.10 -1.31
N ALA A 155 -31.72 -4.75 -0.81
CA ALA A 155 -32.19 -3.37 -0.75
C ALA A 155 -31.26 -2.45 0.07
N ASP A 156 -30.55 -3.01 1.05
CA ASP A 156 -29.55 -2.30 1.87
C ASP A 156 -28.11 -2.52 1.36
N GLY A 157 -27.94 -2.93 0.10
CA GLY A 157 -26.62 -3.20 -0.50
C GLY A 157 -25.61 -2.05 -0.37
N LYS A 158 -26.09 -0.81 -0.29
CA LYS A 158 -25.25 0.40 -0.11
C LYS A 158 -25.31 1.00 1.30
N LEU A 159 -26.05 0.40 2.22
CA LEU A 159 -26.21 0.93 3.57
C LEU A 159 -24.86 0.92 4.32
N ASN A 160 -24.49 2.08 4.84
CA ASN A 160 -23.27 2.27 5.63
C ASN A 160 -23.50 3.02 6.96
N GLU A 161 -24.73 3.47 7.22
CA GLU A 161 -25.17 4.12 8.47
C GLU A 161 -25.33 3.12 9.62
N PHE A 162 -24.21 2.64 10.14
CA PHE A 162 -24.18 1.77 11.31
C PHE A 162 -22.89 1.93 12.13
N ASN A 163 -22.90 1.37 13.34
CA ASN A 163 -21.72 1.13 14.15
C ASN A 163 -21.77 -0.32 14.63
N TYR A 164 -20.64 -0.84 15.07
CA TYR A 164 -20.58 -2.14 15.71
C TYR A 164 -20.80 -1.99 17.21
N ASP A 165 -21.42 -2.99 17.82
CA ASP A 165 -21.36 -3.15 19.27
C ASP A 165 -19.92 -3.42 19.72
N VAL A 166 -19.39 -2.63 20.65
CA VAL A 166 -17.98 -2.72 21.08
C VAL A 166 -17.67 -4.03 21.83
N ASN A 167 -18.68 -4.66 22.42
CA ASN A 167 -18.57 -5.82 23.31
C ASN A 167 -19.38 -7.02 22.78
N ASP A 168 -19.84 -6.96 21.53
CA ASP A 168 -20.51 -8.08 20.88
C ASP A 168 -19.98 -8.30 19.45
N HIS A 169 -19.89 -9.58 19.10
CA HIS A 169 -19.46 -10.09 17.79
C HIS A 169 -20.42 -11.13 17.20
N LYS A 170 -21.57 -11.36 17.84
CA LYS A 170 -22.61 -12.31 17.37
C LYS A 170 -23.10 -12.00 15.96
N ASN A 171 -23.33 -10.71 15.69
CA ASN A 171 -23.79 -10.26 14.37
C ASN A 171 -22.63 -10.25 13.37
N CYS A 172 -21.56 -9.53 13.70
CA CYS A 172 -20.39 -9.35 12.85
C CYS A 172 -19.13 -9.73 13.65
N PRO A 173 -18.39 -10.79 13.29
CA PRO A 173 -17.13 -11.15 13.93
C PRO A 173 -16.16 -9.96 14.06
N PHE A 174 -15.42 -9.86 15.17
CA PHE A 174 -14.40 -8.82 15.32
C PHE A 174 -13.36 -8.84 14.19
N ALA A 175 -13.05 -10.03 13.69
CA ALA A 175 -12.08 -10.23 12.61
C ALA A 175 -12.68 -10.21 11.19
N SER A 176 -13.96 -9.87 11.02
CA SER A 176 -14.52 -9.62 9.69
C SER A 176 -13.70 -8.56 8.96
N HIS A 177 -13.45 -8.77 7.66
CA HIS A 177 -12.59 -7.90 6.84
C HIS A 177 -12.90 -6.40 7.00
N MET A 178 -14.18 -6.04 6.89
CA MET A 178 -14.63 -4.66 7.06
C MET A 178 -14.50 -4.12 8.49
N ARG A 179 -14.61 -4.99 9.51
CA ARG A 179 -14.51 -4.61 10.92
C ARG A 179 -13.06 -4.45 11.34
N LYS A 180 -12.16 -5.27 10.79
CA LYS A 180 -10.70 -5.11 10.89
C LYS A 180 -10.23 -3.82 10.24
N THR A 181 -10.66 -3.55 9.01
CA THR A 181 -10.17 -2.40 8.22
C THR A 181 -10.84 -1.08 8.57
N LYS A 182 -12.06 -1.10 9.13
CA LYS A 182 -12.74 0.07 9.70
C LYS A 182 -13.48 -0.32 10.98
N PRO A 183 -12.82 -0.29 12.15
CA PRO A 183 -13.41 -0.66 13.44
C PRO A 183 -14.52 0.27 13.94
N ARG A 184 -14.72 1.42 13.28
CA ARG A 184 -15.74 2.43 13.61
C ARG A 184 -15.62 2.90 15.07
N SER A 185 -16.71 2.82 15.85
CA SER A 185 -16.78 3.23 17.25
C SER A 185 -15.90 2.43 18.21
N ILE A 186 -15.26 1.34 17.76
CA ILE A 186 -14.31 0.57 18.59
C ILE A 186 -13.01 1.36 18.85
N VAL A 187 -12.63 2.25 17.92
CA VAL A 187 -11.45 3.12 18.06
C VAL A 187 -11.90 4.55 18.34
N SER A 188 -11.09 5.28 19.12
CA SER A 188 -11.38 6.66 19.52
C SER A 188 -11.14 7.64 18.38
N ASP A 189 -9.96 7.61 17.77
CA ASP A 189 -9.69 8.32 16.52
C ASP A 189 -10.19 7.46 15.35
N ARG A 190 -11.33 7.88 14.80
CA ARG A 190 -12.07 7.09 13.83
C ARG A 190 -11.60 7.31 12.40
N ASP A 191 -10.77 8.32 12.11
CA ASP A 191 -10.33 8.65 10.76
C ASP A 191 -8.81 8.56 10.55
N MET A 192 -8.02 8.39 11.62
CA MET A 192 -6.55 8.31 11.55
C MET A 192 -6.02 7.31 10.53
N ASN A 193 -6.69 6.15 10.43
CA ASN A 193 -6.27 5.04 9.58
C ASN A 193 -7.13 4.91 8.32
N ASP A 194 -7.88 5.96 7.97
CA ASP A 194 -8.68 5.94 6.75
C ASP A 194 -7.82 5.93 5.50
N ILE A 195 -8.27 5.13 4.54
CA ILE A 195 -7.72 5.06 3.19
C ILE A 195 -8.86 5.24 2.19
N MET A 196 -8.57 5.88 1.06
CA MET A 196 -9.54 6.02 -0.02
C MET A 196 -9.23 5.02 -1.13
N ARG A 197 -10.09 4.02 -1.32
CA ARG A 197 -9.83 2.90 -2.23
C ARG A 197 -10.33 3.20 -3.64
N ARG A 198 -9.54 2.83 -4.65
CA ARG A 198 -9.85 2.94 -6.09
C ARG A 198 -9.45 1.68 -6.84
N GLY A 199 -9.62 0.52 -6.18
CA GLY A 199 -9.28 -0.77 -6.76
C GLY A 199 -10.21 -1.15 -7.92
N ILE A 200 -9.71 -2.01 -8.80
CA ILE A 200 -10.43 -2.54 -9.95
C ILE A 200 -10.07 -4.03 -10.15
N PRO A 201 -11.03 -4.93 -10.44
CA PRO A 201 -10.71 -6.32 -10.74
C PRO A 201 -9.80 -6.44 -11.98
N TYR A 202 -9.05 -7.52 -12.07
CA TYR A 202 -8.30 -7.91 -13.27
C TYR A 202 -8.48 -9.40 -13.55
N GLY A 203 -8.20 -9.80 -14.80
CA GLY A 203 -8.31 -11.18 -15.24
C GLY A 203 -9.76 -11.63 -15.49
N PRO A 204 -9.93 -12.83 -16.06
CA PRO A 204 -11.24 -13.36 -16.45
C PRO A 204 -12.03 -13.86 -15.23
N GLU A 205 -13.35 -13.99 -15.39
CA GLU A 205 -14.19 -14.72 -14.43
C GLU A 205 -13.75 -16.20 -14.30
N VAL A 206 -14.26 -16.87 -13.26
CA VAL A 206 -14.07 -18.32 -13.07
C VAL A 206 -14.78 -19.07 -14.19
N GLY A 207 -14.08 -20.00 -14.85
CA GLY A 207 -14.69 -20.84 -15.88
C GLY A 207 -15.67 -21.87 -15.29
N PRO A 208 -16.63 -22.39 -16.08
CA PRO A 208 -17.64 -23.34 -15.59
C PRO A 208 -17.04 -24.62 -14.98
N ASP A 209 -15.88 -25.06 -15.47
CA ASP A 209 -15.19 -26.28 -15.01
C ASP A 209 -13.98 -25.97 -14.10
N GLU A 210 -13.78 -24.72 -13.71
CA GLU A 210 -12.61 -24.29 -12.94
C GLU A 210 -12.82 -24.53 -11.44
N THR A 211 -12.45 -25.74 -10.99
CA THR A 211 -12.53 -26.18 -9.59
C THR A 211 -11.29 -25.83 -8.76
N THR A 212 -10.20 -25.45 -9.42
CA THR A 212 -8.96 -24.92 -8.86
C THR A 212 -8.50 -23.74 -9.70
N THR A 213 -7.81 -22.77 -9.11
CA THR A 213 -7.38 -21.56 -9.83
C THR A 213 -6.38 -21.91 -10.93
N GLN A 214 -6.79 -21.74 -12.19
CA GLN A 214 -5.96 -21.97 -13.38
C GLN A 214 -5.54 -20.67 -14.07
N LYS A 215 -6.35 -19.62 -13.97
CA LYS A 215 -6.09 -18.32 -14.60
C LYS A 215 -5.73 -17.26 -13.57
N ASP A 216 -4.89 -16.30 -13.98
CA ASP A 216 -4.53 -15.15 -13.15
C ASP A 216 -5.69 -14.15 -13.12
N ARG A 217 -6.23 -13.93 -11.92
CA ARG A 217 -7.35 -13.01 -11.66
C ARG A 217 -7.24 -12.45 -10.26
N GLY A 218 -7.87 -11.32 -10.03
CA GLY A 218 -8.02 -10.79 -8.69
C GLY A 218 -8.27 -9.29 -8.69
N LEU A 219 -7.69 -8.58 -7.73
CA LEU A 219 -7.89 -7.16 -7.54
C LEU A 219 -6.58 -6.40 -7.78
N MET A 220 -6.62 -5.40 -8.67
CA MET A 220 -5.65 -4.32 -8.63
C MET A 220 -6.10 -3.39 -7.52
N PHE A 221 -5.51 -3.53 -6.34
CA PHE A 221 -5.85 -2.72 -5.19
C PHE A 221 -5.09 -1.40 -5.27
N LEU A 222 -5.83 -0.29 -5.23
CA LEU A 222 -5.30 1.05 -5.15
C LEU A 222 -5.88 1.75 -3.93
N CYS A 223 -5.04 2.41 -3.13
CA CYS A 223 -5.55 3.29 -2.09
C CYS A 223 -4.72 4.56 -1.88
N TYR A 224 -5.42 5.64 -1.56
CA TYR A 224 -4.87 6.96 -1.29
C TYR A 224 -4.90 7.29 0.20
N GLN A 225 -3.84 7.93 0.67
CA GLN A 225 -3.66 8.40 2.05
C GLN A 225 -2.57 9.47 2.10
N SER A 226 -2.58 10.35 3.11
CA SER A 226 -1.50 11.32 3.35
C SER A 226 -0.29 10.71 4.06
N SER A 227 -0.44 9.52 4.66
CA SER A 227 0.64 8.76 5.31
C SER A 227 0.43 7.27 5.12
N ILE A 228 1.35 6.62 4.39
CA ILE A 228 1.32 5.16 4.19
C ILE A 228 1.45 4.43 5.54
N GLY A 229 2.28 4.99 6.44
CA GLY A 229 2.49 4.47 7.79
C GLY A 229 1.22 4.46 8.62
N ASN A 230 0.38 5.50 8.55
CA ASN A 230 -0.90 5.55 9.27
C ASN A 230 -2.05 4.84 8.53
N GLY A 231 -2.01 4.79 7.20
CA GLY A 231 -3.03 4.14 6.38
C GLY A 231 -2.73 2.67 6.14
N PHE A 232 -2.41 2.33 4.89
CA PHE A 232 -2.24 0.95 4.42
C PHE A 232 -1.35 0.06 5.32
N GLN A 233 -0.16 0.54 5.72
CA GLN A 233 0.76 -0.29 6.51
C GLN A 233 0.23 -0.57 7.91
N PHE A 234 -0.39 0.43 8.55
CA PHE A 234 -1.01 0.24 9.86
C PHE A 234 -2.17 -0.73 9.80
N LEU A 235 -3.09 -0.55 8.84
CA LEU A 235 -4.21 -1.47 8.63
C LEU A 235 -3.71 -2.91 8.51
N LYS A 236 -2.70 -3.12 7.66
CA LYS A 236 -2.11 -4.44 7.42
C LYS A 236 -1.46 -5.05 8.67
N ARG A 237 -0.57 -4.31 9.34
CA ARG A 237 0.26 -4.83 10.43
C ARG A 237 -0.48 -4.87 11.77
N SER A 238 -1.15 -3.77 12.11
CA SER A 238 -1.69 -3.56 13.45
C SER A 238 -3.11 -4.11 13.60
N TRP A 239 -3.88 -4.21 12.51
CA TRP A 239 -5.27 -4.66 12.57
C TRP A 239 -5.49 -5.99 11.86
N VAL A 240 -5.22 -6.06 10.56
CA VAL A 240 -5.51 -7.21 9.69
C VAL A 240 -4.73 -8.45 10.09
N ASN A 241 -3.41 -8.34 10.26
CA ASN A 241 -2.54 -9.48 10.57
C ASN A 241 -2.46 -9.79 12.07
N LEU A 242 -2.86 -8.87 12.95
CA LEU A 242 -2.79 -9.04 14.40
C LEU A 242 -4.02 -9.79 14.91
N ASP A 243 -3.83 -11.00 15.44
CA ASP A 243 -4.92 -11.85 15.92
C ASP A 243 -5.59 -11.33 17.19
N THR A 244 -4.88 -10.54 17.99
CA THR A 244 -5.39 -9.91 19.22
C THR A 244 -6.13 -8.60 18.97
N PHE A 245 -6.24 -8.14 17.72
CA PHE A 245 -6.98 -6.91 17.40
C PHE A 245 -8.46 -7.19 17.06
N PRO A 246 -9.43 -6.41 17.58
CA PRO A 246 -9.29 -5.35 18.57
C PRO A 246 -8.85 -5.87 19.94
N ALA A 247 -8.06 -5.07 20.66
CA ALA A 247 -7.54 -5.43 21.98
C ALA A 247 -8.66 -5.67 23.00
N ASP A 248 -8.37 -6.49 24.00
CA ASP A 248 -9.24 -6.79 25.13
C ASP A 248 -10.61 -7.37 24.74
N LYS A 249 -10.63 -8.21 23.68
CA LYS A 249 -11.87 -8.85 23.19
C LYS A 249 -12.00 -10.34 23.49
N THR A 250 -11.00 -10.94 24.14
CA THR A 250 -10.97 -12.37 24.46
C THR A 250 -12.14 -12.84 25.34
N GLU A 251 -12.66 -11.97 26.22
CA GLU A 251 -13.83 -12.32 27.04
C GLU A 251 -15.13 -12.43 26.20
N TYR A 252 -15.27 -11.59 25.16
CA TYR A 252 -16.47 -11.56 24.31
C TYR A 252 -16.46 -12.62 23.21
N THR A 253 -15.33 -13.31 23.02
CA THR A 253 -15.14 -14.38 22.04
C THR A 253 -15.16 -15.77 22.69
N GLY A 254 -15.50 -15.89 23.97
CA GLY A 254 -15.50 -17.18 24.67
C GLY A 254 -14.11 -17.73 24.98
N GLY A 255 -13.12 -16.85 25.14
CA GLY A 255 -11.74 -17.20 25.49
C GLY A 255 -10.76 -17.26 24.32
N TYR A 256 -11.20 -16.97 23.10
CA TYR A 256 -10.34 -16.94 21.91
C TYR A 256 -9.82 -15.54 21.60
N ASN A 257 -8.65 -15.40 20.97
CA ASN A 257 -8.34 -14.12 20.34
C ASN A 257 -9.34 -13.83 19.21
N PRO A 258 -9.66 -12.56 18.89
CA PRO A 258 -10.49 -12.22 17.72
C PRO A 258 -10.09 -12.94 16.44
N GLY A 259 -8.80 -13.13 16.24
CA GLY A 259 -8.22 -13.75 15.05
C GLY A 259 -7.81 -12.74 13.99
N GLN A 260 -7.24 -13.23 12.90
CA GLN A 260 -6.84 -12.45 11.74
C GLN A 260 -7.99 -12.30 10.74
N ASP A 261 -7.85 -11.32 9.85
CA ASP A 261 -8.72 -11.10 8.69
C ASP A 261 -8.65 -12.29 7.72
N ALA A 262 -9.81 -12.82 7.32
CA ALA A 262 -9.87 -13.99 6.45
C ALA A 262 -9.62 -13.73 4.97
N ILE A 263 -9.71 -12.48 4.53
CA ILE A 263 -9.61 -12.10 3.13
C ILE A 263 -8.17 -11.70 2.81
N ILE A 264 -7.60 -10.80 3.63
CA ILE A 264 -6.27 -10.23 3.39
C ILE A 264 -5.27 -10.50 4.51
N GLY A 265 -5.59 -11.31 5.52
CA GLY A 265 -4.62 -11.76 6.52
C GLY A 265 -3.47 -12.51 5.87
N GLN A 266 -2.26 -12.37 6.43
CA GLN A 266 -1.06 -13.03 5.93
C GLN A 266 -0.43 -13.91 7.01
N LEU A 267 0.04 -15.08 6.58
CA LEU A 267 0.88 -15.94 7.40
C LEU A 267 2.24 -15.27 7.62
N VAL A 268 2.85 -15.57 8.76
CA VAL A 268 4.25 -15.23 8.99
C VAL A 268 5.15 -16.09 8.11
N SER A 269 6.19 -15.51 7.51
CA SER A 269 7.03 -16.22 6.53
C SER A 269 7.81 -17.40 7.11
N LYS A 270 8.11 -17.36 8.43
CA LYS A 270 8.86 -18.41 9.15
C LYS A 270 8.11 -18.81 10.43
N PRO A 271 7.04 -19.61 10.33
CA PRO A 271 6.25 -20.00 11.49
C PRO A 271 7.10 -20.84 12.45
N GLN A 272 7.19 -20.39 13.70
CA GLN A 272 7.92 -21.08 14.78
C GLN A 272 7.02 -22.08 15.52
N LYS A 273 5.70 -21.95 15.41
CA LYS A 273 4.70 -22.80 16.08
C LYS A 273 3.63 -23.26 15.10
N PRO A 274 2.97 -24.43 15.32
CA PRO A 274 1.88 -24.90 14.45
C PRO A 274 0.73 -23.90 14.29
N SER A 275 0.39 -23.14 15.34
CA SER A 275 -0.65 -22.11 15.29
C SER A 275 -0.35 -20.95 14.34
N GLN A 276 0.91 -20.79 13.90
CA GLN A 276 1.33 -19.76 12.95
C GLN A 276 1.29 -20.23 11.49
N LYS A 277 0.95 -21.51 11.25
CA LYS A 277 0.85 -22.09 9.90
C LYS A 277 -0.53 -21.89 9.26
N VAL A 278 -1.50 -21.43 10.04
CA VAL A 278 -2.87 -21.12 9.62
C VAL A 278 -3.28 -19.78 10.22
N LEU A 279 -4.25 -19.14 9.59
CA LEU A 279 -4.95 -17.99 10.15
C LEU A 279 -6.21 -18.48 10.85
N THR A 280 -6.65 -17.76 11.87
CA THR A 280 -7.88 -18.09 12.61
C THR A 280 -8.80 -16.89 12.71
N THR A 281 -10.10 -17.13 12.79
CA THR A 281 -11.12 -16.11 13.09
C THR A 281 -12.05 -16.65 14.15
N ALA A 282 -12.25 -15.90 15.23
CA ALA A 282 -13.28 -16.19 16.22
C ALA A 282 -14.64 -15.66 15.75
N LEU A 283 -15.69 -16.45 15.98
CA LEU A 283 -17.06 -16.14 15.60
C LEU A 283 -18.07 -16.87 16.49
N VAL A 284 -19.35 -16.50 16.37
CA VAL A 284 -20.47 -17.22 16.97
C VAL A 284 -21.13 -18.04 15.87
N ASP A 285 -21.24 -19.36 16.08
CA ASP A 285 -21.79 -20.30 15.10
C ASP A 285 -23.33 -20.20 14.98
N GLY A 286 -23.94 -20.95 14.06
CA GLY A 286 -25.39 -20.95 13.84
C GLY A 286 -26.22 -21.50 15.00
N LYS A 287 -25.57 -22.03 16.05
CA LYS A 287 -26.17 -22.51 17.29
C LYS A 287 -25.87 -21.57 18.46
N ASN A 288 -25.41 -20.37 18.18
CA ASN A 288 -25.10 -19.33 19.16
C ASN A 288 -23.96 -19.72 20.12
N LYS A 289 -23.00 -20.53 19.66
CA LYS A 289 -21.82 -20.93 20.43
C LYS A 289 -20.56 -20.21 19.91
N HIS A 290 -19.74 -19.72 20.84
CA HIS A 290 -18.41 -19.20 20.53
C HIS A 290 -17.50 -20.30 20.00
N THR A 291 -16.84 -20.04 18.88
CA THR A 291 -15.95 -20.98 18.22
C THR A 291 -14.93 -20.24 17.35
N THR A 292 -14.06 -20.99 16.69
CA THR A 292 -13.12 -20.47 15.70
C THR A 292 -13.22 -21.25 14.40
N THR A 293 -12.81 -20.62 13.30
CA THR A 293 -12.48 -21.30 12.06
C THR A 293 -11.05 -20.97 11.64
N SER A 294 -10.43 -21.88 10.87
CA SER A 294 -9.05 -21.78 10.42
C SER A 294 -8.98 -21.87 8.91
N PHE A 295 -8.06 -21.13 8.30
CA PHE A 295 -7.91 -21.08 6.84
C PHE A 295 -6.47 -20.75 6.43
N LEU A 296 -6.16 -21.08 5.18
CA LEU A 296 -4.98 -20.58 4.48
C LEU A 296 -5.35 -19.30 3.70
N PRO A 297 -4.38 -18.43 3.36
CA PRO A 297 -4.67 -17.22 2.59
C PRO A 297 -5.32 -17.51 1.23
N PHE A 298 -6.43 -16.83 0.93
CA PHE A 298 -7.10 -16.88 -0.38
C PHE A 298 -6.60 -15.81 -1.35
N ILE A 299 -5.68 -14.96 -0.89
CA ILE A 299 -5.07 -13.88 -1.67
C ILE A 299 -3.55 -14.03 -1.64
N GLN A 300 -2.93 -13.84 -2.80
CA GLN A 300 -1.49 -13.71 -2.95
C GLN A 300 -1.12 -12.35 -3.54
N SER A 301 -0.16 -11.67 -2.92
CA SER A 301 0.42 -10.44 -3.44
C SER A 301 1.47 -10.78 -4.50
N ASN A 302 1.24 -10.34 -5.75
CA ASN A 302 2.10 -10.63 -6.91
C ASN A 302 2.80 -9.37 -7.46
N GLY A 303 2.91 -8.33 -6.66
CA GLY A 303 3.57 -7.08 -7.02
C GLY A 303 3.03 -5.91 -6.23
N ASP A 304 3.91 -4.96 -5.94
CA ASP A 304 3.61 -3.79 -5.15
C ASP A 304 4.48 -2.60 -5.52
N ASP A 305 3.91 -1.42 -5.30
CA ASP A 305 4.72 -0.20 -5.25
C ASP A 305 3.97 0.90 -4.47
N TYR A 306 4.73 1.91 -4.07
CA TYR A 306 4.24 3.11 -3.42
C TYR A 306 4.59 4.32 -4.29
N PHE A 307 3.57 5.08 -4.67
CA PHE A 307 3.70 6.26 -5.50
C PHE A 307 3.27 7.50 -4.74
N PHE A 308 3.65 8.66 -5.26
CA PHE A 308 3.10 9.95 -4.87
C PHE A 308 2.32 10.53 -6.05
N SER A 309 1.05 10.88 -5.82
CA SER A 309 0.22 11.61 -6.77
C SER A 309 0.32 13.11 -6.44
N PRO A 310 1.12 13.89 -7.19
CA PRO A 310 1.32 15.31 -6.93
C PRO A 310 0.08 16.15 -7.28
N SER A 311 0.04 17.37 -6.76
CA SER A 311 -0.97 18.35 -7.16
C SER A 311 -0.78 18.78 -8.61
N LEU A 312 -1.86 19.22 -9.25
CA LEU A 312 -1.81 19.81 -10.59
C LEU A 312 -0.88 21.04 -10.63
N LYS A 313 -0.81 21.80 -9.54
CA LYS A 313 0.11 22.93 -9.39
C LYS A 313 1.56 22.48 -9.52
N LEU A 314 1.97 21.45 -8.77
CA LEU A 314 3.33 20.93 -8.85
C LEU A 314 3.65 20.39 -10.25
N LEU A 315 2.72 19.66 -10.86
CA LEU A 315 2.90 19.19 -12.24
C LEU A 315 3.10 20.35 -13.24
N ALA A 316 2.35 21.43 -13.10
CA ALA A 316 2.50 22.62 -13.95
C ALA A 316 3.84 23.34 -13.73
N GLU A 317 4.30 23.41 -12.48
CA GLU A 317 5.62 23.96 -12.13
C GLU A 317 6.76 23.11 -12.73
N LEU A 318 6.66 21.78 -12.68
CA LEU A 318 7.63 20.86 -13.28
C LEU A 318 7.67 20.94 -14.81
N ASP A 319 6.52 21.17 -15.47
CA ASP A 319 6.43 21.38 -16.93
C ASP A 319 6.91 22.79 -17.37
N GLY A 320 7.42 23.61 -16.43
CA GLY A 320 7.84 24.98 -16.70
C GLY A 320 6.69 25.93 -17.08
N LYS A 321 5.44 25.50 -16.89
CA LYS A 321 4.21 26.28 -17.09
C LYS A 321 3.72 26.77 -15.72
N GLY A 322 4.47 27.67 -15.08
CA GLY A 322 4.00 28.34 -13.87
C GLY A 322 2.57 28.89 -14.06
N ILE A 323 1.69 28.65 -13.09
CA ILE A 323 0.35 29.26 -13.07
C ILE A 323 0.60 30.76 -12.93
N THR A 324 0.40 31.48 -14.04
CA THR A 324 0.75 32.89 -14.29
C THR A 324 2.19 33.14 -14.79
N GLY A 325 2.30 33.51 -16.07
CA GLY A 325 3.41 34.33 -16.57
C GLY A 325 4.49 33.62 -17.39
N LYS A 326 4.39 33.78 -18.73
CA LYS A 326 5.45 33.72 -19.75
C LYS A 326 6.46 32.57 -19.65
N ARG A 327 6.39 31.66 -20.63
CA ARG A 327 7.49 30.74 -21.00
C ARG A 327 8.83 31.49 -21.03
N LYS A 328 9.72 31.23 -20.08
CA LYS A 328 11.16 31.29 -20.34
C LYS A 328 11.54 29.93 -20.93
N ARG A 329 11.57 29.86 -22.25
CA ARG A 329 12.14 28.72 -22.96
C ARG A 329 13.64 28.73 -22.67
N THR A 330 14.12 27.90 -21.76
CA THR A 330 15.54 27.58 -21.66
C THR A 330 15.82 26.46 -22.67
N GLU A 331 16.62 26.74 -23.69
CA GLU A 331 17.02 25.81 -24.75
C GLU A 331 18.06 24.78 -24.28
N ASP A 332 17.88 24.18 -23.10
CA ASP A 332 18.79 23.16 -22.58
C ASP A 332 18.04 21.85 -22.29
N PRO A 333 18.28 20.77 -23.07
CA PRO A 333 17.56 19.50 -22.97
C PRO A 333 18.02 18.59 -21.79
N SER A 334 18.68 19.11 -20.75
CA SER A 334 19.36 18.30 -19.72
C SER A 334 18.70 18.25 -18.33
N THR A 335 17.37 18.46 -18.24
CA THR A 335 16.62 18.22 -17.00
C THR A 335 16.28 16.74 -16.83
N ASP A 336 17.28 15.95 -16.42
CA ASP A 336 17.06 14.58 -15.96
C ASP A 336 16.43 14.64 -14.56
N LEU A 337 15.11 14.56 -14.49
CA LEU A 337 14.38 14.39 -13.23
C LEU A 337 14.45 12.91 -12.83
N ALA A 338 15.34 12.56 -11.90
CA ALA A 338 15.36 11.24 -11.28
C ALA A 338 14.39 11.21 -10.09
N VAL A 339 13.26 10.49 -10.23
CA VAL A 339 12.41 10.12 -9.09
C VAL A 339 12.99 8.86 -8.48
N ILE A 340 13.38 8.94 -7.21
CA ILE A 340 14.02 7.83 -6.49
C ILE A 340 12.98 7.06 -5.69
N TYR A 341 12.92 5.76 -5.93
CA TYR A 341 12.03 4.80 -5.28
C TYR A 341 12.73 4.16 -4.07
N SER A 342 11.99 3.92 -2.98
CA SER A 342 12.41 3.00 -1.93
C SER A 342 11.52 1.76 -1.91
N GLY A 343 12.03 0.62 -2.37
CA GLY A 343 11.47 -0.68 -2.09
C GLY A 343 12.03 -1.21 -0.78
N VAL A 344 11.16 -1.57 0.18
CA VAL A 344 11.56 -2.34 1.36
C VAL A 344 11.44 -3.81 0.99
N TYR A 345 12.57 -4.52 0.92
CA TYR A 345 12.58 -5.98 0.84
C TYR A 345 12.38 -6.60 2.23
N ASP A 346 11.66 -7.71 2.24
CA ASP A 346 11.02 -8.41 3.37
C ASP A 346 11.98 -9.04 4.43
N ASN A 347 13.18 -8.50 4.69
CA ASN A 347 14.18 -9.18 5.53
C ASN A 347 15.04 -8.32 6.49
N CYS A 348 14.69 -7.07 6.81
CA CYS A 348 15.37 -6.35 7.89
C CYS A 348 14.55 -6.34 9.19
N VAL A 349 14.98 -7.20 10.12
CA VAL A 349 14.61 -7.15 11.53
C VAL A 349 15.46 -6.04 12.17
N TYR A 350 14.79 -5.06 12.80
CA TYR A 350 15.31 -3.81 13.37
C TYR A 350 15.58 -2.66 12.38
N GLY A 351 14.88 -1.53 12.59
CA GLY A 351 15.17 -0.24 11.96
C GLY A 351 13.98 0.37 11.21
N GLN A 352 13.25 1.27 11.86
CA GLN A 352 12.38 2.25 11.17
C GLN A 352 13.29 3.26 10.46
N ASN A 353 13.55 3.10 9.16
CA ASN A 353 14.24 4.14 8.36
C ASN A 353 13.49 4.35 7.04
N GLU A 354 13.00 5.57 6.82
CA GLU A 354 12.23 5.99 5.65
C GLU A 354 13.11 6.76 4.65
N ILE A 355 12.83 6.50 3.36
CA ILE A 355 13.08 7.31 2.15
C ILE A 355 14.50 7.89 1.97
N ILE A 356 15.18 7.44 0.90
CA ILE A 356 16.44 8.03 0.42
C ILE A 356 16.12 9.03 -0.69
N TRP A 357 16.48 10.30 -0.49
CA TRP A 357 16.47 11.32 -1.55
C TRP A 357 17.91 11.62 -2.00
N ALA A 358 18.12 11.68 -3.32
CA ALA A 358 19.35 12.21 -3.91
C ALA A 358 18.99 13.22 -5.01
N SER A 359 19.63 14.38 -4.98
CA SER A 359 19.44 15.44 -5.98
C SER A 359 20.78 15.86 -6.54
N PHE A 360 20.85 16.07 -7.85
CA PHE A 360 22.00 16.69 -8.51
C PHE A 360 21.85 18.22 -8.47
N PRO A 361 22.89 18.99 -8.06
CA PRO A 361 22.84 20.45 -8.14
C PRO A 361 22.69 20.93 -9.59
N GLN A 362 21.94 22.01 -9.77
CA GLN A 362 21.82 22.73 -11.04
C GLN A 362 23.21 23.22 -11.50
N GLY A 363 23.57 22.91 -12.75
CA GLY A 363 24.89 23.24 -13.31
C GLY A 363 25.95 22.22 -12.91
N ARG A 364 26.14 21.22 -13.79
CA ARG A 364 27.09 20.11 -13.64
C ARG A 364 28.54 20.62 -13.75
N LYS A 365 29.10 21.10 -12.64
CA LYS A 365 30.55 21.35 -12.53
C LYS A 365 31.23 20.12 -11.93
N GLU A 366 32.33 19.70 -12.55
CA GLU A 366 33.23 18.66 -12.04
C GLU A 366 33.63 18.99 -10.59
N GLY A 367 33.44 18.05 -9.66
CA GLY A 367 33.70 18.24 -8.22
C GLY A 367 32.49 18.63 -7.34
N ALA A 368 31.27 18.75 -7.89
CA ALA A 368 30.07 18.99 -7.06
C ALA A 368 29.74 17.75 -6.17
N PRO A 369 29.25 17.92 -4.92
CA PRO A 369 28.85 16.79 -4.09
C PRO A 369 27.45 16.27 -4.45
N LEU A 370 27.26 14.94 -4.38
CA LEU A 370 25.94 14.31 -4.31
C LEU A 370 25.37 14.58 -2.91
N HIS A 371 24.17 15.16 -2.87
CA HIS A 371 23.43 15.37 -1.64
C HIS A 371 22.57 14.13 -1.37
N VAL A 372 22.91 13.38 -0.32
CA VAL A 372 22.11 12.25 0.15
C VAL A 372 21.40 12.69 1.42
N LEU A 373 20.07 12.57 1.42
CA LEU A 373 19.21 12.82 2.56
C LEU A 373 18.67 11.49 3.07
N THR A 374 18.98 11.17 4.32
CA THR A 374 18.38 10.06 5.06
C THR A 374 17.53 10.63 6.20
N THR A 375 16.38 10.01 6.47
CA THR A 375 15.54 10.35 7.62
C THR A 375 15.65 9.26 8.69
N SER A 376 15.90 9.65 9.93
CA SER A 376 15.80 8.76 11.09
C SER A 376 14.45 8.92 11.79
N SER A 377 14.06 7.92 12.58
CA SER A 377 12.83 7.89 13.39
C SER A 377 12.68 9.06 14.39
N GLU A 378 13.72 9.86 14.59
CA GLU A 378 13.70 11.06 15.45
C GLU A 378 13.42 12.37 14.67
N GLY A 379 13.14 12.30 13.36
CA GLY A 379 12.78 13.47 12.55
C GLY A 379 13.94 14.41 12.21
N ASN A 380 15.19 13.99 12.46
CA ASN A 380 16.38 14.72 12.04
C ASN A 380 16.83 14.20 10.67
N ALA A 381 16.73 15.04 9.65
CA ALA A 381 17.32 14.75 8.34
C ALA A 381 18.84 14.95 8.42
N GLU A 382 19.63 13.89 8.22
CA GLU A 382 21.08 14.02 8.09
C GLU A 382 21.45 14.27 6.63
N LYS A 383 22.20 15.35 6.38
CA LYS A 383 22.76 15.68 5.06
C LYS A 383 24.20 15.17 5.00
N SER A 384 24.42 14.13 4.23
CA SER A 384 25.77 13.66 3.91
C SER A 384 26.17 14.15 2.52
N LYS A 385 27.39 14.70 2.40
CA LYS A 385 27.97 15.11 1.11
C LYS A 385 28.89 14.00 0.63
N VAL A 386 28.58 13.40 -0.51
CA VAL A 386 29.45 12.40 -1.15
C VAL A 386 30.09 13.04 -2.39
N PRO A 387 31.43 13.11 -2.50
CA PRO A 387 32.07 13.67 -3.70
C PRO A 387 31.81 12.80 -4.94
N LEU A 388 31.40 13.43 -6.06
CA LEU A 388 31.06 12.74 -7.31
C LEU A 388 32.24 11.99 -7.96
N SER A 389 33.48 12.36 -7.64
CA SER A 389 34.70 11.66 -8.08
C SER A 389 34.70 10.18 -7.67
N PHE A 390 34.05 9.83 -6.57
CA PHE A 390 33.99 8.44 -6.09
C PHE A 390 33.05 7.54 -6.92
N LEU A 391 31.97 8.09 -7.46
CA LEU A 391 31.11 7.37 -8.42
C LEU A 391 31.81 7.17 -9.76
N TYR A 392 32.68 8.11 -10.14
CA TYR A 392 33.49 8.04 -11.34
C TYR A 392 34.54 6.92 -11.27
N ASP A 393 35.28 6.82 -10.16
CA ASP A 393 36.25 5.73 -9.92
C ASP A 393 35.57 4.36 -9.82
N ALA A 394 34.37 4.31 -9.24
CA ALA A 394 33.55 3.11 -9.16
C ALA A 394 33.12 2.60 -10.55
N ILE A 395 32.63 3.48 -11.42
CA ILE A 395 32.16 3.12 -12.78
C ILE A 395 33.33 2.72 -13.70
N ASN A 396 34.52 3.29 -13.48
CA ASN A 396 35.72 3.01 -14.27
C ASN A 396 36.60 1.90 -13.71
N SER A 397 36.21 1.26 -12.60
CA SER A 397 36.93 0.10 -12.07
C SER A 397 36.60 -1.16 -12.89
N ASP A 398 37.57 -1.67 -13.65
CA ASP A 398 37.48 -2.83 -14.55
C ASP A 398 37.07 -4.14 -13.84
N GLY A 399 35.78 -4.29 -13.51
CA GLY A 399 35.18 -5.52 -13.00
C GLY A 399 35.52 -5.92 -11.55
N ARG A 400 36.00 -5.00 -10.69
CA ARG A 400 36.39 -5.33 -9.31
C ARG A 400 35.35 -4.90 -8.27
N SER A 401 35.15 -5.72 -7.25
CA SER A 401 34.41 -5.33 -6.04
C SER A 401 35.20 -4.28 -5.26
N PHE A 402 34.55 -3.23 -4.78
CA PHE A 402 35.18 -2.22 -3.92
C PHE A 402 34.34 -1.96 -2.68
N VAL A 403 35.00 -1.53 -1.60
CA VAL A 403 34.39 -1.06 -0.35
C VAL A 403 35.13 0.22 0.04
N THR A 404 34.40 1.31 0.27
CA THR A 404 35.01 2.60 0.63
C THR A 404 34.17 3.34 1.66
N GLN A 405 34.83 4.08 2.55
CA GLN A 405 34.17 4.87 3.59
C GLN A 405 33.61 6.15 2.95
N GLY A 406 32.30 6.34 3.03
CA GLY A 406 31.57 7.37 2.29
C GLY A 406 31.38 8.70 3.01
N ALA A 407 31.45 8.70 4.34
CA ALA A 407 31.47 9.90 5.19
C ALA A 407 31.66 9.49 6.66
N GLU A 408 32.36 10.31 7.46
CA GLU A 408 32.19 10.31 8.92
C GLU A 408 30.82 10.93 9.24
N GLY A 409 29.93 10.18 9.91
CA GLY A 409 28.73 10.75 10.51
C GLY A 409 29.06 11.69 11.67
N ASN A 410 28.06 12.16 12.41
CA ASN A 410 28.18 13.05 13.59
C ASN A 410 28.90 12.41 14.81
N GLY A 411 29.92 11.58 14.59
CA GLY A 411 30.69 10.90 15.63
C GLY A 411 29.95 9.74 16.30
N LYS A 412 28.94 9.13 15.67
CA LYS A 412 28.22 7.93 16.19
C LYS A 412 28.09 6.77 15.19
N HIS A 413 28.09 7.06 13.88
CA HIS A 413 27.88 6.07 12.82
C HIS A 413 28.89 6.28 11.69
N GLU A 414 29.25 5.19 11.01
CA GLU A 414 30.05 5.19 9.79
C GLU A 414 29.22 4.66 8.63
N TYR A 415 29.39 5.29 7.46
CA TYR A 415 28.69 4.90 6.24
C TYR A 415 29.69 4.34 5.25
N TRP A 416 29.45 3.12 4.79
CA TRP A 416 30.29 2.38 3.86
C TRP A 416 29.54 2.17 2.55
N PHE A 417 30.18 2.51 1.44
CA PHE A 417 29.68 2.17 0.12
C PHE A 417 30.42 0.94 -0.39
N SER A 418 29.68 -0.06 -0.84
CA SER A 418 30.23 -1.20 -1.56
C SER A 418 29.66 -1.24 -2.96
N GLY A 419 30.41 -1.80 -3.91
CA GLY A 419 29.92 -1.91 -5.27
C GLY A 419 30.55 -3.05 -6.04
N THR A 420 29.88 -3.47 -7.10
CA THR A 420 30.38 -4.44 -8.07
C THR A 420 30.07 -3.97 -9.47
N THR A 421 31.10 -3.83 -10.30
CA THR A 421 30.96 -3.47 -11.72
C THR A 421 30.67 -4.72 -12.56
N ARG A 422 29.76 -4.58 -13.54
CA ARG A 422 29.48 -5.55 -14.60
C ARG A 422 29.55 -4.84 -15.94
N GLU A 423 29.69 -5.59 -17.04
CA GLU A 423 29.83 -5.03 -18.40
C GLU A 423 28.76 -3.98 -18.77
N ASN A 424 27.55 -4.10 -18.21
CA ASN A 424 26.38 -3.24 -18.48
C ASN A 424 25.97 -2.32 -17.31
N GLY A 425 26.83 -2.12 -16.31
CA GLY A 425 26.60 -1.17 -15.21
C GLY A 425 27.18 -1.55 -13.86
N ALA A 426 27.09 -0.64 -12.89
CA ALA A 426 27.53 -0.87 -11.51
C ALA A 426 26.33 -1.11 -10.58
N LYS A 427 26.40 -2.14 -9.72
CA LYS A 427 25.51 -2.25 -8.55
C LYS A 427 26.19 -1.58 -7.36
N LEU A 428 25.45 -0.74 -6.65
CA LEU A 428 25.94 -0.03 -5.47
C LEU A 428 25.18 -0.52 -4.23
N GLY A 429 25.86 -0.60 -3.11
CA GLY A 429 25.29 -0.90 -1.81
C GLY A 429 25.72 0.17 -0.83
N LEU A 430 24.81 0.57 0.06
CA LEU A 430 25.12 1.40 1.22
C LEU A 430 24.97 0.55 2.46
N VAL A 431 26.02 0.46 3.26
CA VAL A 431 26.04 -0.22 4.55
C VAL A 431 26.28 0.83 5.62
N MET A 432 25.39 0.91 6.60
CA MET A 432 25.57 1.76 7.78
C MET A 432 26.08 0.90 8.93
N THR A 433 27.17 1.31 9.58
CA THR A 433 27.75 0.61 10.72
C THR A 433 27.79 1.48 11.97
N ASP A 434 27.77 0.87 13.14
CA ASP A 434 28.22 1.52 14.37
C ASP A 434 29.76 1.62 14.42
N LYS A 435 30.28 2.28 15.46
CA LYS A 435 31.74 2.44 15.69
C LYS A 435 32.47 1.13 15.94
N ASP A 436 31.76 0.07 16.31
CA ASP A 436 32.31 -1.26 16.56
C ASP A 436 32.29 -2.11 15.28
N GLY A 437 31.91 -1.52 14.13
CA GLY A 437 31.88 -2.18 12.82
C GLY A 437 30.67 -3.08 12.59
N ARG A 438 29.63 -3.02 13.44
CA ARG A 438 28.43 -3.84 13.27
C ARG A 438 27.47 -3.19 12.27
N SER A 439 27.02 -3.97 11.30
CA SER A 439 26.04 -3.54 10.29
C SER A 439 24.68 -3.25 10.95
N LEU A 440 24.23 -2.00 10.85
CA LEU A 440 22.95 -1.51 11.37
C LEU A 440 21.85 -1.49 10.31
N ALA A 441 22.24 -1.27 9.04
CA ALA A 441 21.34 -1.31 7.89
C ALA A 441 22.13 -1.55 6.60
N GLN A 442 21.55 -2.28 5.66
CA GLN A 442 22.09 -2.49 4.32
C GLN A 442 21.04 -2.12 3.29
N TYR A 443 21.40 -1.21 2.39
CA TYR A 443 20.57 -0.73 1.30
C TYR A 443 21.23 -1.12 -0.03
N GLU A 444 20.46 -1.64 -0.97
CA GLU A 444 20.93 -1.82 -2.35
C GLU A 444 20.58 -0.56 -3.14
N LEU A 445 21.59 0.20 -3.57
CA LEU A 445 21.43 1.28 -4.54
C LEU A 445 21.45 0.70 -5.97
N ILE A 446 20.44 1.08 -6.73
CA ILE A 446 20.09 0.60 -8.07
C ILE A 446 21.28 0.61 -9.07
N GLN A 447 21.17 -0.24 -10.09
CA GLN A 447 22.06 -0.39 -11.25
C GLN A 447 22.30 0.93 -12.01
N VAL A 448 23.56 1.38 -12.11
CA VAL A 448 23.98 2.54 -12.91
C VAL A 448 24.47 2.04 -14.28
N THR A 449 23.81 2.42 -15.38
CA THR A 449 24.14 1.96 -16.75
C THR A 449 25.14 2.87 -17.47
N LYS A 450 25.99 2.27 -18.33
CA LYS A 450 27.01 2.97 -19.15
C LYS A 450 26.44 4.02 -20.13
N ASP A 451 25.16 3.94 -20.49
CA ASP A 451 24.54 4.81 -21.51
C ASP A 451 24.22 6.24 -21.03
N THR A 452 24.66 6.62 -19.83
CA THR A 452 24.72 8.02 -19.40
C THR A 452 25.80 8.73 -20.24
N LYS A 453 25.45 9.15 -21.46
CA LYS A 453 26.41 9.65 -22.46
C LYS A 453 27.17 10.87 -21.92
N VAL A 454 28.44 10.65 -21.61
CA VAL A 454 29.46 11.67 -21.38
C VAL A 454 29.95 12.12 -22.76
N ASN A 455 29.57 13.32 -23.19
CA ASN A 455 30.19 13.97 -24.34
C ASN A 455 30.98 15.17 -23.85
N PHE A 456 32.31 15.04 -23.83
CA PHE A 456 33.23 16.14 -23.62
C PHE A 456 33.34 16.96 -24.91
N LYS A 457 33.21 18.29 -24.81
CA LYS A 457 33.93 19.20 -25.70
C LYS A 457 34.57 20.29 -24.83
N ASN A 458 35.91 20.29 -24.92
CA ASN A 458 36.95 21.06 -24.22
C ASN A 458 36.52 22.23 -23.34
#